data_AF-A0A356FDA1-F1
#
_entry.id   AF-A0A356FDA1-F1
#
_cell.length_a   1.000
_cell.length_b   1.000
_cell.length_c   1.000
_cell.angle_alpha   90.00
_cell.angle_beta   90.00
_cell.angle_gamma   90.00
#
_symmetry.space_group_name_H-M   'P 1'
#
loop_
_entity.id
_entity.type
_entity.pdbx_description
1 polymer ?
#
loop_
_entity_poly.entity_id
_entity_poly.type
_entity_poly.pdbx_seq_one_letter_code
_entity_poly.pdbx_strand_id
1 'polypeptide(L)'
;MQLVNKNTRSRASFLLHPIFGLGLGILLALSSSACTTAASLYRVRPLSKEFANSYKLDTSFYAKGTLVQDIFIATSKQVSDHAHREAAYQFDMMMKNLDPAIAQRIRDRKVLCILIGHKEFTSDLPQFGSDKKGEELDFYNWRSRGFLAWPKGRPTVVFAEEDVLEYEGGMRLESILIHEFGHVVHGAGFDKKLQDKLTRAFKNAAEKDLWNDGRAAQRFRRVKSTEPVSLLDALVKSFPDQPPELIRRCLDGGDILVNDKPTHSKIKVTRDDKVLIVFGGAKKCYASRNRNEYWAEGFQTWYDTNRTMDHDHNHIHTREQFKEYDPMFAALCKEVMGESAWRFVSPRERAGKEHLRGFDPKKTPKVEQLEHIKKAANDYYDGYWKSFWKRLALKHLPPTGAG
;
A
#
# COMPACT_ATOMS: atom_id res chain seq x y z
N MET A 1 0.65 4.59 -75.68
CA MET A 1 2.10 4.62 -75.42
C MET A 1 2.42 3.35 -74.61
N GLN A 2 2.47 2.15 -75.22
CA GLN A 2 3.65 1.52 -75.87
C GLN A 2 4.92 1.73 -75.03
N LEU A 3 5.72 0.75 -74.58
CA LEU A 3 5.96 -0.66 -74.89
C LEU A 3 6.60 -1.29 -73.61
N VAL A 4 6.17 -2.45 -73.09
CA VAL A 4 6.52 -3.83 -73.51
C VAL A 4 7.97 -4.24 -73.21
N ASN A 5 8.13 -5.20 -72.28
CA ASN A 5 8.85 -6.48 -72.42
C ASN A 5 9.19 -7.02 -71.03
N LYS A 6 9.18 -8.32 -70.71
CA LYS A 6 8.85 -9.58 -71.41
C LYS A 6 8.61 -10.57 -70.25
N ASN A 7 7.52 -11.34 -70.24
CA ASN A 7 7.49 -12.72 -70.76
C ASN A 7 8.49 -13.63 -70.00
N THR A 8 8.10 -14.74 -69.38
CA THR A 8 7.35 -15.84 -70.01
C THR A 8 6.86 -16.91 -69.02
N ARG A 9 5.67 -17.47 -69.34
CA ARG A 9 5.28 -18.90 -69.38
C ARG A 9 5.28 -19.73 -68.07
N SER A 10 4.39 -20.70 -67.85
CA SER A 10 3.23 -21.21 -68.60
C SER A 10 2.45 -22.18 -67.71
N ARG A 11 1.12 -22.10 -67.82
CA ARG A 11 0.06 -23.14 -67.75
C ARG A 11 0.50 -24.57 -67.40
N ALA A 12 -0.27 -25.25 -66.55
CA ALA A 12 -1.41 -26.08 -67.01
C ALA A 12 -2.17 -26.75 -65.83
N SER A 13 -3.49 -26.76 -65.99
CA SER A 13 -4.49 -27.52 -65.23
C SER A 13 -4.46 -29.01 -65.59
N PHE A 14 -4.83 -29.91 -64.66
CA PHE A 14 -5.98 -30.84 -64.78
C PHE A 14 -5.88 -32.12 -63.89
N LEU A 15 -7.04 -32.51 -63.34
CA LEU A 15 -7.59 -33.86 -63.05
C LEU A 15 -7.19 -34.69 -61.80
N LEU A 16 -8.08 -34.62 -60.80
CA LEU A 16 -8.94 -35.68 -60.20
C LEU A 16 -8.54 -37.19 -60.12
N HIS A 17 -8.65 -37.71 -58.88
CA HIS A 17 -9.06 -39.06 -58.40
C HIS A 17 -8.01 -40.20 -58.27
N PRO A 18 -8.26 -41.29 -57.48
CA PRO A 18 -8.07 -41.37 -56.02
C PRO A 18 -7.28 -42.64 -55.58
N ILE A 19 -6.53 -42.63 -54.47
CA ILE A 19 -5.96 -43.89 -53.95
C ILE A 19 -6.08 -43.97 -52.42
N PHE A 20 -6.71 -45.07 -51.98
CA PHE A 20 -6.80 -45.59 -50.63
C PHE A 20 -5.41 -45.77 -49.99
N GLY A 21 -5.27 -45.34 -48.74
CA GLY A 21 -4.10 -45.66 -47.91
C GLY A 21 -4.45 -45.60 -46.44
N LEU A 22 -4.62 -46.77 -45.82
CA LEU A 22 -4.67 -46.97 -44.37
C LEU A 22 -3.48 -46.26 -43.70
N GLY A 23 -3.74 -45.51 -42.63
CA GLY A 23 -2.68 -44.90 -41.85
C GLY A 23 -3.15 -44.29 -40.54
N LEU A 24 -3.08 -45.11 -39.49
CA LEU A 24 -2.83 -44.74 -38.09
C LEU A 24 -3.77 -43.72 -37.43
N GLY A 25 -4.60 -44.23 -36.52
CA GLY A 25 -5.37 -43.44 -35.58
C GLY A 25 -4.45 -42.55 -34.73
N ILE A 26 -4.66 -41.24 -34.84
CA ILE A 26 -4.25 -40.28 -33.83
C ILE A 26 -5.47 -40.09 -32.93
N LEU A 27 -5.51 -40.86 -31.83
CA LEU A 27 -6.32 -40.48 -30.68
C LEU A 27 -5.79 -39.13 -30.20
N LEU A 28 -6.57 -38.05 -30.40
CA LEU A 28 -6.39 -36.80 -29.67
C LEU A 28 -6.58 -37.10 -28.17
N ALA A 29 -5.47 -37.40 -27.50
CA ALA A 29 -5.38 -37.22 -26.06
C ALA A 29 -5.43 -35.72 -25.81
N LEU A 30 -6.64 -35.21 -25.55
CA LEU A 30 -6.83 -33.92 -24.89
C LEU A 30 -6.06 -33.98 -23.57
N SER A 31 -4.87 -33.39 -23.55
CA SER A 31 -4.09 -33.17 -22.35
C SER A 31 -4.80 -32.14 -21.47
N SER A 32 -5.78 -32.60 -20.71
CA SER A 32 -6.33 -31.88 -19.57
C SER A 32 -5.31 -31.89 -18.42
N SER A 33 -4.17 -31.21 -18.61
CA SER A 33 -3.11 -31.06 -17.61
C SER A 33 -2.47 -29.67 -17.71
N ALA A 34 -3.27 -28.63 -17.47
CA ALA A 34 -2.77 -27.28 -17.19
C ALA A 34 -3.52 -26.62 -16.03
N CYS A 35 -4.08 -27.41 -15.10
CA CYS A 35 -4.70 -26.90 -13.87
C CYS A 35 -3.93 -27.33 -12.60
N THR A 36 -2.61 -27.48 -12.72
CA THR A 36 -1.70 -27.76 -11.61
C THR A 36 -0.48 -26.87 -11.70
N THR A 37 -0.48 -25.63 -11.18
CA THR A 37 0.78 -24.89 -10.94
C THR A 37 0.70 -23.70 -9.97
N ALA A 38 -0.40 -22.92 -9.90
CA ALA A 38 -0.42 -21.72 -9.04
C ALA A 38 -0.64 -22.04 -7.54
N ALA A 39 -1.60 -22.92 -7.22
CA ALA A 39 -1.89 -23.31 -5.83
C ALA A 39 -0.76 -24.11 -5.16
N SER A 40 0.15 -24.70 -5.94
CA SER A 40 1.32 -25.42 -5.42
C SER A 40 2.51 -24.52 -5.07
N LEU A 41 2.59 -23.31 -5.63
CA LEU A 41 3.78 -22.45 -5.48
C LEU A 41 3.90 -21.85 -4.08
N TYR A 42 2.77 -21.40 -3.51
CA TYR A 42 2.71 -20.75 -2.19
C TYR A 42 2.08 -21.69 -1.16
N ARG A 43 2.66 -22.88 -1.02
CA ARG A 43 2.07 -23.93 -0.18
C ARG A 43 2.22 -23.58 1.31
N VAL A 44 1.09 -23.39 1.98
CA VAL A 44 1.00 -23.29 3.44
C VAL A 44 1.22 -24.66 4.05
N ARG A 45 2.08 -24.74 5.07
CA ARG A 45 2.42 -25.99 5.77
C ARG A 45 2.32 -25.79 7.28
N PRO A 46 2.05 -26.85 8.05
CA PRO A 46 2.33 -26.83 9.49
C PRO A 46 3.78 -26.43 9.74
N LEU A 47 4.03 -25.67 10.81
CA LEU A 47 5.37 -25.27 11.21
C LEU A 47 6.19 -26.52 11.57
N SER A 48 7.27 -26.75 10.82
CA SER A 48 8.19 -27.85 11.11
C SER A 48 9.17 -27.49 12.23
N LYS A 49 9.70 -28.50 12.92
CA LYS A 49 10.69 -28.30 13.99
C LYS A 49 11.96 -27.61 13.47
N GLU A 50 12.36 -27.93 12.24
CA GLU A 50 13.54 -27.35 11.60
C GLU A 50 13.38 -25.84 11.40
N PHE A 51 12.23 -25.40 10.86
CA PHE A 51 11.93 -23.98 10.70
C PHE A 51 11.75 -23.27 12.04
N ALA A 52 11.03 -23.88 13.00
CA ALA A 52 10.87 -23.33 14.33
C ALA A 52 12.23 -23.06 15.01
N ASN A 53 13.15 -24.03 14.95
CA ASN A 53 14.49 -23.90 15.51
C ASN A 53 15.34 -22.86 14.77
N SER A 54 15.38 -22.93 13.43
CA SER A 54 16.18 -22.00 12.60
C SER A 54 15.75 -20.54 12.79
N TYR A 55 14.44 -20.30 12.86
CA TYR A 55 13.88 -18.96 13.05
C TYR A 55 13.65 -18.58 14.52
N LYS A 56 13.95 -19.48 15.48
CA LYS A 56 13.75 -19.27 16.93
C LYS A 56 12.30 -18.87 17.26
N LEU A 57 11.35 -19.59 16.67
CA LEU A 57 9.92 -19.33 16.82
C LEU A 57 9.35 -20.15 17.98
N ASP A 58 8.53 -19.49 18.81
CA ASP A 58 7.80 -20.14 19.89
C ASP A 58 6.64 -20.97 19.32
N THR A 59 6.77 -22.30 19.38
CA THR A 59 5.78 -23.26 18.86
C THR A 59 4.49 -23.31 19.66
N SER A 60 4.41 -22.63 20.82
CA SER A 60 3.13 -22.45 21.54
C SER A 60 2.22 -21.43 20.84
N PHE A 61 2.82 -20.47 20.12
CA PHE A 61 2.11 -19.46 19.34
C PHE A 61 2.08 -19.81 17.84
N TYR A 62 3.26 -20.05 17.24
CA TYR A 62 3.39 -20.26 15.80
C TYR A 62 3.02 -21.69 15.40
N ALA A 63 2.15 -21.82 14.40
CA ALA A 63 1.59 -23.10 13.97
C ALA A 63 1.73 -23.37 12.47
N LYS A 64 1.84 -22.34 11.64
CA LYS A 64 1.91 -22.46 10.18
C LYS A 64 3.06 -21.66 9.59
N GLY A 65 3.51 -22.08 8.40
CA GLY A 65 4.57 -21.41 7.67
C GLY A 65 4.46 -21.52 6.15
N THR A 66 5.10 -20.58 5.45
CA THR A 66 5.30 -20.60 4.00
C THR A 66 6.69 -20.05 3.71
N LEU A 67 7.50 -20.80 2.96
CA LEU A 67 8.80 -20.33 2.50
C LEU A 67 8.68 -19.91 1.05
N VAL A 68 9.12 -18.70 0.74
CA VAL A 68 9.15 -18.16 -0.62
C VAL A 68 10.38 -17.28 -0.74
N GLN A 69 11.19 -17.46 -1.79
CA GLN A 69 12.34 -16.57 -2.01
C GLN A 69 13.29 -16.47 -0.77
N ASP A 70 13.43 -17.55 0.01
CA ASP A 70 14.13 -17.60 1.31
C ASP A 70 13.63 -16.61 2.38
N ILE A 71 12.44 -16.06 2.19
CA ILE A 71 11.66 -15.31 3.16
C ILE A 71 10.68 -16.29 3.81
N PHE A 72 10.78 -16.45 5.13
CA PHE A 72 9.87 -17.32 5.86
C PHE A 72 8.71 -16.53 6.43
N ILE A 73 7.49 -16.86 5.99
CA ILE A 73 6.24 -16.33 6.56
C ILE A 73 5.80 -17.28 7.66
N ALA A 74 5.65 -16.80 8.89
CA ALA A 74 5.24 -17.58 10.06
C ALA A 74 4.02 -16.95 10.74
N THR A 75 3.07 -17.77 11.15
CA THR A 75 1.81 -17.29 11.77
C THR A 75 1.31 -18.25 12.84
N SER A 76 0.33 -17.79 13.61
CA SER A 76 -0.52 -18.68 14.40
C SER A 76 -1.43 -19.54 13.50
N LYS A 77 -2.24 -20.39 14.10
CA LYS A 77 -3.28 -21.15 13.39
C LYS A 77 -4.46 -20.29 12.90
N GLN A 78 -4.63 -19.09 13.44
CA GLN A 78 -5.81 -18.23 13.23
C GLN A 78 -5.74 -17.46 11.91
N VAL A 79 -4.54 -17.16 11.41
CA VAL A 79 -4.35 -16.50 10.12
C VAL A 79 -4.81 -17.40 8.99
N SER A 80 -5.57 -16.86 8.04
CA SER A 80 -6.05 -17.58 6.87
C SER A 80 -4.91 -17.97 5.94
N ASP A 81 -5.08 -19.11 5.27
CA ASP A 81 -4.16 -19.54 4.24
C ASP A 81 -4.16 -18.59 3.02
N HIS A 82 -5.22 -17.78 2.84
CA HIS A 82 -5.27 -16.74 1.82
C HIS A 82 -4.27 -15.62 2.10
N ALA A 83 -4.15 -15.17 3.34
CA ALA A 83 -3.18 -14.13 3.72
C ALA A 83 -1.74 -14.61 3.51
N HIS A 84 -1.45 -15.86 3.87
CA HIS A 84 -0.16 -16.49 3.55
C HIS A 84 0.15 -16.46 2.06
N ARG A 85 -0.78 -16.95 1.25
CA ARG A 85 -0.59 -17.06 -0.19
C ARG A 85 -0.43 -15.69 -0.84
N GLU A 86 -1.18 -14.71 -0.38
CA GLU A 86 -1.12 -13.34 -0.90
C GLU A 86 0.19 -12.66 -0.55
N ALA A 87 0.62 -12.71 0.71
CA ALA A 87 1.92 -12.19 1.11
C ALA A 87 3.06 -12.89 0.37
N ALA A 88 2.98 -14.21 0.23
CA ALA A 88 3.99 -14.99 -0.49
C ALA A 88 4.07 -14.61 -1.98
N TYR A 89 2.92 -14.44 -2.64
CA TYR A 89 2.86 -13.97 -4.01
C TYR A 89 3.50 -12.60 -4.16
N GLN A 90 3.15 -11.62 -3.32
CA GLN A 90 3.71 -10.27 -3.42
C GLN A 90 5.23 -10.27 -3.19
N PHE A 91 5.75 -11.01 -2.21
CA PHE A 91 7.20 -11.15 -2.03
C PHE A 91 7.87 -11.83 -3.22
N ASP A 92 7.26 -12.87 -3.78
CA ASP A 92 7.78 -13.55 -4.96
C ASP A 92 7.92 -12.61 -6.16
N MET A 93 6.87 -11.83 -6.44
CA MET A 93 6.86 -10.87 -7.54
C MET A 93 7.88 -9.75 -7.33
N MET A 94 7.94 -9.15 -6.14
CA MET A 94 8.93 -8.11 -5.86
C MET A 94 10.36 -8.66 -5.95
N MET A 95 10.66 -9.80 -5.32
CA MET A 95 11.99 -10.40 -5.33
C MET A 95 12.46 -10.83 -6.73
N LYS A 96 11.55 -11.26 -7.60
CA LYS A 96 11.86 -11.58 -9.01
C LYS A 96 12.25 -10.35 -9.83
N ASN A 97 11.73 -9.18 -9.47
CA ASN A 97 12.02 -7.91 -10.16
C ASN A 97 13.35 -7.29 -9.70
N LEU A 98 13.78 -7.57 -8.47
CA LEU A 98 15.02 -7.01 -7.93
C LEU A 98 16.25 -7.45 -8.71
N ASP A 99 17.26 -6.57 -8.74
CA ASP A 99 18.61 -6.97 -9.14
C ASP A 99 19.04 -8.25 -8.38
N PRO A 100 19.55 -9.28 -9.06
CA PRO A 100 19.85 -10.57 -8.45
C PRO A 100 20.81 -10.50 -7.25
N ALA A 101 21.77 -9.57 -7.25
CA ALA A 101 22.69 -9.42 -6.13
C ALA A 101 22.02 -8.77 -4.92
N ILE A 102 21.10 -7.82 -5.14
CA ILE A 102 20.26 -7.26 -4.08
C ILE A 102 19.35 -8.34 -3.50
N ALA A 103 18.66 -9.10 -4.36
CA ALA A 103 17.79 -10.20 -3.96
C ALA A 103 18.57 -11.23 -3.12
N GLN A 104 19.77 -11.63 -3.55
CA GLN A 104 20.59 -12.59 -2.80
C GLN A 104 20.94 -12.08 -1.40
N ARG A 105 21.34 -10.82 -1.25
CA ARG A 105 21.62 -10.23 0.08
C ARG A 105 20.40 -10.29 0.99
N ILE A 106 19.19 -10.10 0.46
CA ILE A 106 17.96 -10.24 1.25
C ILE A 106 17.75 -11.70 1.71
N ARG A 107 17.98 -12.68 0.82
CA ARG A 107 17.89 -14.12 1.18
C ARG A 107 18.86 -14.49 2.29
N ASP A 108 20.10 -14.02 2.19
CA ASP A 108 21.16 -14.32 3.14
C ASP A 108 20.83 -13.80 4.56
N ARG A 109 19.99 -12.76 4.65
CA ARG A 109 19.50 -12.22 5.93
C ARG A 109 18.40 -13.06 6.57
N LYS A 110 17.85 -14.06 5.88
CA LYS A 110 16.76 -14.94 6.36
C LYS A 110 15.61 -14.12 6.93
N VAL A 111 15.07 -13.23 6.10
CA VAL A 111 13.96 -12.34 6.50
C VAL A 111 12.80 -13.18 7.03
N LEU A 112 12.28 -12.76 8.18
CA LEU A 112 11.07 -13.31 8.76
C LEU A 112 9.90 -12.37 8.43
N CYS A 113 8.80 -12.92 7.94
CA CYS A 113 7.52 -12.24 7.88
C CYS A 113 6.59 -12.87 8.90
N ILE A 114 5.95 -12.05 9.72
CA ILE A 114 4.91 -12.49 10.66
C ILE A 114 3.59 -11.88 10.21
N LEU A 115 2.60 -12.73 9.96
CA LEU A 115 1.22 -12.25 9.80
C LEU A 115 0.48 -12.42 11.12
N ILE A 116 -0.24 -11.38 11.53
CA ILE A 116 -1.14 -11.42 12.68
C ILE A 116 -2.58 -11.54 12.19
N GLY A 117 -3.35 -12.45 12.79
CA GLY A 117 -4.74 -12.66 12.43
C GLY A 117 -5.59 -11.44 12.75
N HIS A 118 -6.75 -11.34 12.11
CA HIS A 118 -7.66 -10.22 12.33
C HIS A 118 -8.05 -10.00 13.82
N LYS A 119 -8.12 -11.07 14.61
CA LYS A 119 -8.44 -11.03 16.05
C LYS A 119 -7.19 -11.09 16.96
N GLU A 120 -6.01 -11.07 16.38
CA GLU A 120 -4.73 -11.12 17.09
C GLU A 120 -4.07 -9.75 17.04
N PHE A 121 -3.26 -9.46 18.04
CA PHE A 121 -2.59 -8.19 18.18
C PHE A 121 -1.08 -8.33 18.15
N THR A 122 -0.38 -7.23 17.86
CA THR A 122 1.08 -7.21 17.90
C THR A 122 1.62 -7.53 19.29
N SER A 123 0.92 -7.12 20.35
CA SER A 123 1.26 -7.49 21.72
C SER A 123 1.17 -9.00 22.01
N ASP A 124 0.46 -9.77 21.18
CA ASP A 124 0.34 -11.23 21.34
C ASP A 124 1.55 -11.96 20.73
N LEU A 125 2.35 -11.26 19.91
CA LEU A 125 3.53 -11.83 19.29
C LEU A 125 4.64 -12.04 20.32
N PRO A 126 5.24 -13.25 20.41
CA PRO A 126 6.33 -13.52 21.35
C PRO A 126 7.52 -12.57 21.26
N GLN A 127 7.76 -11.95 20.09
CA GLN A 127 8.85 -11.01 19.84
C GLN A 127 8.50 -9.54 20.12
N PHE A 128 7.21 -9.21 20.22
CA PHE A 128 6.70 -7.83 20.30
C PHE A 128 5.68 -7.64 21.43
N GLY A 129 5.79 -8.45 22.48
CA GLY A 129 5.00 -8.29 23.70
C GLY A 129 5.12 -6.88 24.29
N SER A 130 4.09 -6.47 25.03
CA SER A 130 4.02 -5.13 25.63
C SER A 130 3.53 -5.19 27.07
N ASP A 131 4.14 -4.36 27.93
CA ASP A 131 3.70 -4.19 29.32
C ASP A 131 2.53 -3.21 29.45
N LYS A 132 2.14 -2.52 28.37
CA LYS A 132 1.01 -1.59 28.33
C LYS A 132 -0.29 -2.27 28.71
N LYS A 133 -1.26 -1.51 29.26
CA LYS A 133 -2.57 -2.00 29.70
C LYS A 133 -3.69 -1.05 29.26
N GLY A 134 -4.93 -1.55 29.21
CA GLY A 134 -6.12 -0.75 28.89
C GLY A 134 -6.02 0.00 27.57
N GLU A 135 -6.52 1.24 27.52
CA GLU A 135 -6.54 2.08 26.31
C GLU A 135 -5.14 2.31 25.71
N GLU A 136 -4.08 2.29 26.52
CA GLU A 136 -2.71 2.45 26.03
C GLU A 136 -2.26 1.21 25.23
N LEU A 137 -2.67 0.02 25.67
CA LEU A 137 -2.43 -1.23 24.95
C LEU A 137 -3.26 -1.27 23.66
N ASP A 138 -4.52 -0.87 23.73
CA ASP A 138 -5.40 -0.80 22.56
C ASP A 138 -4.82 0.15 21.51
N PHE A 139 -4.30 1.30 21.93
CA PHE A 139 -3.65 2.26 21.04
C PHE A 139 -2.35 1.73 20.44
N TYR A 140 -1.50 1.05 21.24
CA TYR A 140 -0.30 0.38 20.74
C TYR A 140 -0.65 -0.65 19.66
N ASN A 141 -1.64 -1.50 19.92
CA ASN A 141 -2.08 -2.54 19.01
C ASN A 141 -2.73 -1.98 17.74
N TRP A 142 -3.51 -0.90 17.86
CA TRP A 142 -4.10 -0.22 16.72
C TRP A 142 -3.06 0.44 15.81
N ARG A 143 -2.00 1.05 16.37
CA ARG A 143 -0.93 1.66 15.57
C ARG A 143 0.06 0.67 14.98
N SER A 144 0.15 -0.53 15.56
CA SER A 144 1.17 -1.53 15.19
C SER A 144 0.52 -2.64 14.36
N ARG A 145 0.13 -2.36 13.12
CA ARG A 145 -0.46 -3.34 12.17
C ARG A 145 0.43 -3.65 10.95
N GLY A 146 1.42 -2.81 10.68
CA GLY A 146 2.42 -3.02 9.62
C GLY A 146 3.73 -2.32 10.00
N PHE A 147 4.85 -3.04 10.03
CA PHE A 147 6.17 -2.46 10.30
C PHE A 147 7.33 -3.43 10.03
N LEU A 148 8.52 -2.89 9.79
CA LEU A 148 9.81 -3.60 9.88
C LEU A 148 10.49 -3.38 11.25
N ALA A 149 10.95 -4.47 11.86
CA ALA A 149 11.80 -4.45 13.06
C ALA A 149 12.96 -5.45 12.96
N TRP A 150 13.93 -5.36 13.89
CA TRP A 150 15.14 -6.20 13.89
C TRP A 150 15.32 -6.97 15.21
N PRO A 151 14.32 -7.74 15.68
CA PRO A 151 14.44 -8.48 16.92
C PRO A 151 15.63 -9.44 16.85
N LYS A 152 16.55 -9.30 17.80
CA LYS A 152 17.79 -10.09 17.89
C LYS A 152 18.60 -10.07 16.57
N GLY A 153 18.55 -8.94 15.84
CA GLY A 153 19.33 -8.71 14.61
C GLY A 153 18.76 -9.33 13.33
N ARG A 154 17.60 -10.02 13.37
CA ARG A 154 16.95 -10.55 12.18
C ARG A 154 15.91 -9.57 11.64
N PRO A 155 15.96 -9.16 10.35
CA PRO A 155 14.90 -8.35 9.77
C PRO A 155 13.58 -9.13 9.81
N THR A 156 12.60 -8.53 10.47
CA THR A 156 11.28 -9.11 10.71
C THR A 156 10.22 -8.09 10.31
N VAL A 157 9.51 -8.37 9.24
CA VAL A 157 8.33 -7.59 8.84
C VAL A 157 7.08 -8.19 9.44
N VAL A 158 6.16 -7.34 9.88
CA VAL A 158 4.89 -7.72 10.48
C VAL A 158 3.76 -7.11 9.68
N PHE A 159 2.73 -7.90 9.38
CA PHE A 159 1.53 -7.41 8.70
C PHE A 159 0.26 -7.98 9.32
N ALA A 160 -0.75 -7.14 9.45
CA ALA A 160 -2.10 -7.54 9.75
C ALA A 160 -2.75 -8.24 8.55
N GLU A 161 -3.45 -9.33 8.83
CA GLU A 161 -4.20 -10.08 7.82
C GLU A 161 -5.19 -9.19 7.07
N GLU A 162 -5.89 -8.29 7.76
CA GLU A 162 -6.84 -7.36 7.14
C GLU A 162 -6.20 -6.42 6.13
N ASP A 163 -4.92 -6.08 6.29
CA ASP A 163 -4.24 -5.14 5.41
C ASP A 163 -3.62 -5.89 4.21
N VAL A 164 -3.16 -7.13 4.42
CA VAL A 164 -2.68 -7.99 3.32
C VAL A 164 -3.81 -8.36 2.36
N LEU A 165 -5.02 -8.62 2.89
CA LEU A 165 -6.19 -9.04 2.09
C LEU A 165 -7.17 -7.90 1.81
N GLU A 166 -6.89 -6.69 2.28
CA GLU A 166 -7.72 -5.49 2.11
C GLU A 166 -9.17 -5.68 2.62
N TYR A 167 -9.35 -6.13 3.86
CA TYR A 167 -10.66 -6.24 4.51
C TYR A 167 -11.35 -4.89 4.66
N GLU A 168 -12.67 -4.89 4.85
CA GLU A 168 -13.41 -3.64 5.02
C GLU A 168 -13.01 -2.97 6.33
N GLY A 169 -12.71 -1.68 6.29
CA GLY A 169 -12.18 -0.94 7.44
C GLY A 169 -10.65 -1.05 7.64
N GLY A 170 -10.00 -2.02 6.98
CA GLY A 170 -8.54 -2.11 6.90
C GLY A 170 -7.94 -1.17 5.86
N MET A 171 -6.64 -1.30 5.60
CA MET A 171 -5.95 -0.54 4.57
C MET A 171 -6.34 -1.05 3.17
N ARG A 172 -6.87 -0.16 2.32
CA ARG A 172 -7.40 -0.49 0.98
C ARG A 172 -6.95 0.44 -0.15
N LEU A 173 -6.25 1.52 0.20
CA LEU A 173 -5.88 2.58 -0.74
C LEU A 173 -4.40 2.52 -1.14
N GLU A 174 -3.62 1.72 -0.41
CA GLU A 174 -2.21 1.44 -0.66
C GLU A 174 -1.89 0.03 -0.13
N SER A 175 -0.70 -0.47 -0.44
CA SER A 175 -0.20 -1.75 0.07
C SER A 175 0.90 -1.52 1.10
N ILE A 176 0.54 -1.56 2.38
CA ILE A 176 1.52 -1.52 3.48
C ILE A 176 2.58 -2.63 3.33
N LEU A 177 2.21 -3.77 2.74
CA LEU A 177 3.15 -4.86 2.46
C LEU A 177 4.26 -4.40 1.52
N ILE A 178 3.90 -3.73 0.42
CA ILE A 178 4.89 -3.22 -0.54
C ILE A 178 5.74 -2.12 0.10
N HIS A 179 5.14 -1.19 0.85
CA HIS A 179 5.87 -0.14 1.55
C HIS A 179 6.93 -0.70 2.52
N GLU A 180 6.51 -1.57 3.46
CA GLU A 180 7.41 -2.15 4.46
C GLU A 180 8.43 -3.11 3.84
N PHE A 181 8.06 -3.80 2.77
CA PHE A 181 9.04 -4.58 2.01
C PHE A 181 10.07 -3.69 1.32
N GLY A 182 9.69 -2.47 0.93
CA GLY A 182 10.63 -1.42 0.53
C GLY A 182 11.71 -1.18 1.60
N HIS A 183 11.33 -1.09 2.87
CA HIS A 183 12.29 -1.02 3.98
C HIS A 183 13.16 -2.28 4.12
N VAL A 184 12.64 -3.48 3.82
CA VAL A 184 13.46 -4.70 3.77
C VAL A 184 14.51 -4.60 2.67
N VAL A 185 14.12 -4.20 1.47
CA VAL A 185 15.06 -4.04 0.34
C VAL A 185 16.14 -3.01 0.69
N HIS A 186 15.77 -1.93 1.36
CA HIS A 186 16.74 -0.93 1.84
C HIS A 186 17.66 -1.48 2.94
N GLY A 187 17.11 -2.07 3.99
CA GLY A 187 17.87 -2.47 5.17
C GLY A 187 18.68 -3.75 5.00
N ALA A 188 18.13 -4.75 4.30
CA ALA A 188 18.76 -6.05 4.06
C ALA A 188 19.48 -6.11 2.71
N GLY A 189 18.98 -5.40 1.70
CA GLY A 189 19.46 -5.51 0.32
C GLY A 189 20.49 -4.47 -0.10
N PHE A 190 20.55 -3.28 0.50
CA PHE A 190 21.49 -2.24 0.03
C PHE A 190 22.89 -2.45 0.57
N ASP A 191 23.87 -2.36 -0.34
CA ASP A 191 25.27 -2.20 0.00
C ASP A 191 25.61 -0.70 0.23
N LYS A 192 26.89 -0.41 0.54
CA LYS A 192 27.35 0.97 0.75
C LYS A 192 27.08 1.87 -0.46
N LYS A 193 27.26 1.37 -1.68
CA LYS A 193 27.10 2.17 -2.91
C LYS A 193 25.63 2.56 -3.13
N LEU A 194 24.70 1.64 -2.88
CA LEU A 194 23.26 1.92 -2.94
C LEU A 194 22.83 2.88 -1.82
N GLN A 195 23.39 2.74 -0.60
CA GLN A 195 23.15 3.70 0.48
C GLN A 195 23.62 5.12 0.11
N ASP A 196 24.79 5.24 -0.52
CA ASP A 196 25.33 6.53 -0.99
C ASP A 196 24.48 7.12 -2.12
N LYS A 197 23.98 6.29 -3.04
CA LYS A 197 23.04 6.71 -4.11
C LYS A 197 21.71 7.21 -3.53
N LEU A 198 21.10 6.48 -2.60
CA LEU A 198 19.87 6.90 -1.93
C LEU A 198 20.06 8.22 -1.20
N THR A 199 21.20 8.40 -0.53
CA THR A 199 21.53 9.64 0.17
C THR A 199 21.63 10.83 -0.79
N ARG A 200 22.24 10.63 -1.97
CA ARG A 200 22.30 11.67 -3.01
C ARG A 200 20.91 11.98 -3.58
N ALA A 201 20.10 10.97 -3.87
CA ALA A 201 18.74 11.17 -4.36
C ALA A 201 17.89 11.98 -3.36
N PHE A 202 17.92 11.61 -2.07
CA PHE A 202 17.17 12.32 -1.02
C PHE A 202 17.61 13.79 -0.88
N LYS A 203 18.92 14.06 -0.95
CA LYS A 203 19.44 15.44 -0.95
C LYS A 203 19.00 16.23 -2.17
N ASN A 204 19.09 15.63 -3.36
CA ASN A 204 18.62 16.26 -4.60
C ASN A 204 17.12 16.57 -4.55
N ALA A 205 16.29 15.68 -4.00
CA ALA A 205 14.86 15.94 -3.82
C ALA A 205 14.61 17.13 -2.90
N ALA A 206 15.33 17.22 -1.77
CA ALA A 206 15.24 18.36 -0.88
C ALA A 206 15.70 19.68 -1.54
N GLU A 207 16.79 19.66 -2.32
CA GLU A 207 17.28 20.83 -3.06
C GLU A 207 16.30 21.33 -4.12
N LYS A 208 15.49 20.42 -4.68
CA LYS A 208 14.47 20.73 -5.71
C LYS A 208 13.07 20.95 -5.13
N ASP A 209 12.94 20.96 -3.81
CA ASP A 209 11.65 21.04 -3.10
C ASP A 209 10.63 19.95 -3.51
N LEU A 210 11.13 18.80 -3.99
CA LEU A 210 10.28 17.65 -4.30
C LEU A 210 9.69 17.07 -3.02
N TRP A 211 8.50 16.49 -3.15
CA TRP A 211 7.71 15.89 -2.07
C TRP A 211 7.28 16.90 -0.99
N ASN A 212 7.29 18.20 -1.29
CA ASN A 212 6.74 19.26 -0.43
C ASN A 212 5.44 19.87 -0.98
N ASP A 213 4.79 19.18 -1.92
CA ASP A 213 3.58 19.54 -2.68
C ASP A 213 2.34 18.72 -2.28
N GLY A 214 2.34 18.15 -1.07
CA GLY A 214 1.18 17.46 -0.51
C GLY A 214 0.01 18.40 -0.28
N ARG A 215 -1.21 17.86 -0.30
CA ARG A 215 -2.43 18.64 -0.05
C ARG A 215 -2.59 18.93 1.44
N ALA A 216 -2.61 20.21 1.81
CA ALA A 216 -2.92 20.63 3.17
C ALA A 216 -4.44 20.60 3.42
N ALA A 217 -4.99 19.43 3.73
CA ALA A 217 -6.42 19.28 4.00
C ALA A 217 -6.71 18.25 5.10
N GLN A 218 -7.67 18.57 5.96
CA GLN A 218 -8.11 17.74 7.07
C GLN A 218 -9.52 17.20 6.86
N ARG A 219 -9.71 15.90 7.04
CA ARG A 219 -11.05 15.30 7.15
C ARG A 219 -11.60 15.54 8.55
N PHE A 220 -12.74 16.20 8.64
CA PHE A 220 -13.42 16.45 9.91
C PHE A 220 -14.46 15.35 10.17
N ARG A 221 -14.20 14.51 11.17
CA ARG A 221 -14.98 13.28 11.46
C ARG A 221 -15.57 13.27 12.88
N ARG A 222 -16.06 14.43 13.33
CA ARG A 222 -16.64 14.60 14.69
C ARG A 222 -18.17 14.68 14.71
N VAL A 223 -18.81 14.83 13.55
CA VAL A 223 -20.27 14.75 13.44
C VAL A 223 -20.70 13.28 13.53
N LYS A 224 -21.47 12.93 14.56
CA LYS A 224 -21.98 11.56 14.78
C LYS A 224 -23.51 11.43 14.62
N SER A 225 -24.22 12.56 14.50
CA SER A 225 -25.69 12.59 14.42
C SER A 225 -26.20 12.02 13.09
N THR A 226 -27.25 11.21 13.13
CA THR A 226 -28.03 10.83 11.94
C THR A 226 -28.93 11.95 11.46
N GLU A 227 -29.38 12.81 12.38
CA GLU A 227 -30.18 13.98 12.05
C GLU A 227 -29.28 15.18 11.68
N PRO A 228 -29.71 16.05 10.74
CA PRO A 228 -28.91 17.20 10.32
C PRO A 228 -28.62 18.20 11.45
N VAL A 229 -27.33 18.44 11.73
CA VAL A 229 -26.84 19.41 12.72
C VAL A 229 -26.02 20.53 12.06
N SER A 230 -25.94 21.69 12.71
CA SER A 230 -25.13 22.82 12.25
C SER A 230 -23.65 22.44 12.15
N LEU A 231 -23.07 22.55 10.95
CA LEU A 231 -21.64 22.29 10.76
C LEU A 231 -20.78 23.36 11.46
N LEU A 232 -21.21 24.62 11.43
CA LEU A 232 -20.52 25.73 12.09
C LEU A 232 -20.36 25.45 13.59
N ASP A 233 -21.42 25.04 14.27
CA ASP A 233 -21.38 24.78 15.72
C ASP A 233 -20.49 23.58 16.05
N ALA A 234 -20.53 22.53 15.22
CA ALA A 234 -19.68 21.35 15.39
C ALA A 234 -18.19 21.71 15.23
N LEU A 235 -17.84 22.56 14.26
CA LEU A 235 -16.48 23.03 14.04
C LEU A 235 -16.01 23.95 15.18
N VAL A 236 -16.82 24.93 15.59
CA VAL A 236 -16.51 25.84 16.72
C VAL A 236 -16.26 25.05 18.00
N LYS A 237 -17.11 24.05 18.28
CA LYS A 237 -16.93 23.16 19.43
C LYS A 237 -15.62 22.35 19.38
N SER A 238 -15.20 21.96 18.18
CA SER A 238 -14.02 21.10 17.99
C SER A 238 -12.71 21.89 17.94
N PHE A 239 -12.76 23.17 17.57
CA PHE A 239 -11.61 24.05 17.44
C PHE A 239 -11.79 25.33 18.28
N PRO A 240 -11.89 25.20 19.61
CA PRO A 240 -12.18 26.34 20.50
C PRO A 240 -11.09 27.43 20.49
N ASP A 241 -9.86 27.08 20.06
CA ASP A 241 -8.75 28.02 19.89
C ASP A 241 -8.89 28.91 18.65
N GLN A 242 -9.88 28.66 17.77
CA GLN A 242 -10.12 29.44 16.56
C GLN A 242 -11.32 30.39 16.76
N PRO A 243 -11.23 31.66 16.32
CA PRO A 243 -12.37 32.57 16.40
C PRO A 243 -13.59 32.00 15.63
N PRO A 244 -14.81 31.99 16.20
CA PRO A 244 -16.00 31.51 15.49
C PRO A 244 -16.25 32.23 14.15
N GLU A 245 -15.90 33.51 14.09
CA GLU A 245 -15.96 34.31 12.85
C GLU A 245 -15.02 33.78 11.76
N LEU A 246 -13.82 33.31 12.13
CA LEU A 246 -12.89 32.69 11.17
C LEU A 246 -13.52 31.45 10.54
N ILE A 247 -14.08 30.56 11.37
CA ILE A 247 -14.71 29.32 10.89
C ILE A 247 -15.90 29.63 9.98
N ARG A 248 -16.72 30.63 10.34
CA ARG A 248 -17.82 31.10 9.49
C ARG A 248 -17.31 31.54 8.11
N ARG A 249 -16.28 32.37 8.06
CA ARG A 249 -15.67 32.84 6.80
C ARG A 249 -15.04 31.71 6.00
N CYS A 250 -14.45 30.69 6.64
CA CYS A 250 -13.92 29.52 5.94
C CYS A 250 -15.03 28.69 5.27
N LEU A 251 -16.20 28.57 5.92
CA LEU A 251 -17.38 27.93 5.31
C LEU A 251 -17.86 28.76 4.11
N ASP A 252 -18.16 30.04 4.31
CA ASP A 252 -18.72 30.93 3.28
C ASP A 252 -17.72 31.23 2.13
N GLY A 253 -16.42 31.14 2.40
CA GLY A 253 -15.34 31.34 1.44
C GLY A 253 -14.91 30.09 0.68
N GLY A 254 -15.55 28.94 0.93
CA GLY A 254 -15.31 27.69 0.19
C GLY A 254 -14.06 26.90 0.58
N ASP A 255 -13.41 27.22 1.71
CA ASP A 255 -12.27 26.45 2.23
C ASP A 255 -12.70 25.20 2.98
N ILE A 256 -13.97 25.12 3.38
CA ILE A 256 -14.57 23.91 3.95
C ILE A 256 -15.53 23.33 2.92
N LEU A 257 -15.34 22.05 2.60
CA LEU A 257 -16.15 21.32 1.64
C LEU A 257 -17.05 20.33 2.36
N VAL A 258 -18.26 20.16 1.84
CA VAL A 258 -19.19 19.10 2.21
C VAL A 258 -19.47 18.27 0.97
N ASN A 259 -19.15 16.98 1.02
CA ASN A 259 -19.28 16.06 -0.11
C ASN A 259 -18.59 16.60 -1.38
N ASP A 260 -17.34 17.04 -1.19
CA ASP A 260 -16.44 17.58 -2.23
C ASP A 260 -16.92 18.89 -2.89
N LYS A 261 -17.90 19.57 -2.32
CA LYS A 261 -18.42 20.86 -2.81
C LYS A 261 -18.23 21.98 -1.79
N PRO A 262 -17.90 23.21 -2.22
CA PRO A 262 -17.95 24.40 -1.36
C PRO A 262 -19.34 24.54 -0.72
N THR A 263 -19.37 25.09 0.49
CA THR A 263 -20.60 25.22 1.28
C THR A 263 -20.76 26.64 1.85
N HIS A 264 -21.61 26.81 2.85
CA HIS A 264 -21.82 28.07 3.56
C HIS A 264 -22.11 27.82 5.04
N SER A 265 -22.03 28.86 5.85
CA SER A 265 -22.15 28.84 7.31
C SER A 265 -23.48 28.32 7.87
N LYS A 266 -24.55 28.37 7.07
CA LYS A 266 -25.88 27.83 7.44
C LYS A 266 -26.07 26.33 7.15
N ILE A 267 -25.07 25.64 6.60
CA ILE A 267 -25.21 24.23 6.20
C ILE A 267 -25.45 23.34 7.41
N LYS A 268 -26.31 22.32 7.22
CA LYS A 268 -26.47 21.22 8.16
C LYS A 268 -25.91 19.94 7.56
N VAL A 269 -25.29 19.12 8.39
CA VAL A 269 -24.66 17.86 8.02
C VAL A 269 -25.04 16.75 8.98
N THR A 270 -24.93 15.52 8.50
CA THR A 270 -25.09 14.27 9.24
C THR A 270 -23.74 13.57 9.36
N ARG A 271 -23.71 12.43 10.05
CA ARG A 271 -22.52 11.55 10.15
C ARG A 271 -22.05 10.99 8.80
N ASP A 272 -22.95 10.96 7.80
CA ASP A 272 -22.69 10.37 6.49
C ASP A 272 -22.09 11.38 5.50
N ASP A 273 -22.13 12.68 5.85
CA ASP A 273 -21.55 13.75 5.05
C ASP A 273 -20.03 13.85 5.25
N LYS A 274 -19.29 13.95 4.14
CA LYS A 274 -17.83 14.10 4.15
C LYS A 274 -17.47 15.58 4.30
N VAL A 275 -16.92 15.95 5.45
CA VAL A 275 -16.41 17.31 5.69
C VAL A 275 -14.90 17.35 5.51
N LEU A 276 -14.42 18.26 4.66
CA LEU A 276 -12.99 18.49 4.40
C LEU A 276 -12.63 19.96 4.61
N ILE A 277 -11.68 20.23 5.49
CA ILE A 277 -11.10 21.57 5.72
C ILE A 277 -9.86 21.68 4.85
N VAL A 278 -9.82 22.63 3.92
CA VAL A 278 -8.71 22.88 2.99
C VAL A 278 -7.95 24.10 3.47
N PHE A 279 -6.71 23.92 3.93
CA PHE A 279 -5.90 25.02 4.48
C PHE A 279 -5.15 25.82 3.41
N GLY A 280 -5.18 25.35 2.17
CA GLY A 280 -4.47 25.95 1.04
C GLY A 280 -2.95 25.74 1.11
N GLY A 281 -2.30 25.90 -0.05
CA GLY A 281 -0.85 25.78 -0.20
C GLY A 281 -0.30 24.36 -0.05
N ALA A 282 0.98 24.24 -0.36
CA ALA A 282 1.74 23.00 -0.31
C ALA A 282 2.05 22.57 1.14
N LYS A 283 2.31 21.27 1.35
CA LYS A 283 2.86 20.73 2.59
C LYS A 283 3.82 19.58 2.32
N LYS A 284 4.69 19.31 3.30
CA LYS A 284 5.55 18.12 3.32
C LYS A 284 4.74 16.84 3.16
N CYS A 285 5.19 15.97 2.26
CA CYS A 285 4.70 14.60 2.13
C CYS A 285 5.43 13.67 3.10
N TYR A 286 4.90 12.47 3.28
CA TYR A 286 5.51 11.43 4.11
C TYR A 286 6.90 11.04 3.59
N ALA A 287 7.04 10.94 2.26
CA ALA A 287 8.31 10.69 1.56
C ALA A 287 9.41 11.71 1.92
N SER A 288 9.07 12.97 2.26
CA SER A 288 10.06 13.99 2.59
C SER A 288 10.49 13.98 4.07
N ARG A 289 9.88 13.14 4.92
CA ARG A 289 10.12 13.16 6.37
C ARG A 289 11.52 12.68 6.71
N ASN A 290 11.96 11.59 6.11
CA ASN A 290 13.30 11.05 6.28
C ASN A 290 13.68 10.15 5.10
N ARG A 291 14.97 9.80 5.03
CA ARG A 291 15.56 9.02 3.93
C ARG A 291 14.98 7.61 3.78
N ASN A 292 14.52 6.99 4.87
CA ASN A 292 13.96 5.64 4.82
C ASN A 292 12.56 5.67 4.23
N GLU A 293 11.71 6.61 4.67
CA GLU A 293 10.37 6.81 4.09
C GLU A 293 10.45 7.26 2.65
N TYR A 294 11.40 8.14 2.33
CA TYR A 294 11.67 8.52 0.94
C TYR A 294 11.85 7.29 0.05
N TRP A 295 12.69 6.33 0.49
CA TRP A 295 12.86 5.07 -0.24
C TRP A 295 11.58 4.24 -0.32
N ALA A 296 10.91 3.99 0.80
CA ALA A 296 9.73 3.13 0.85
C ALA A 296 8.55 3.70 0.04
N GLU A 297 8.36 5.01 0.06
CA GLU A 297 7.35 5.72 -0.73
C GLU A 297 7.64 5.64 -2.24
N GLY A 298 8.90 5.81 -2.65
CA GLY A 298 9.26 5.61 -4.07
C GLY A 298 9.17 4.15 -4.50
N PHE A 299 9.49 3.20 -3.60
CA PHE A 299 9.33 1.77 -3.84
C PHE A 299 7.84 1.42 -4.04
N GLN A 300 6.96 1.92 -3.17
CA GLN A 300 5.51 1.79 -3.28
C GLN A 300 4.98 2.40 -4.59
N THR A 301 5.44 3.61 -4.92
CA THR A 301 5.06 4.33 -6.14
C THR A 301 5.53 3.60 -7.41
N TRP A 302 6.71 2.95 -7.38
CA TRP A 302 7.21 2.17 -8.51
C TRP A 302 6.31 0.98 -8.88
N TYR A 303 5.48 0.52 -7.95
CA TYR A 303 4.50 -0.55 -8.17
C TYR A 303 3.06 -0.07 -8.29
N ASP A 304 2.85 1.24 -8.49
CA ASP A 304 1.55 1.90 -8.71
C ASP A 304 0.54 1.73 -7.57
N THR A 305 1.03 1.64 -6.32
CA THR A 305 0.16 1.44 -5.15
C THR A 305 0.29 2.53 -4.10
N ASN A 306 0.78 3.72 -4.47
CA ASN A 306 0.80 4.83 -3.53
C ASN A 306 -0.58 5.49 -3.42
N ARG A 307 -1.02 5.83 -2.20
CA ARG A 307 -2.24 6.62 -2.02
C ARG A 307 -2.00 8.07 -2.46
N THR A 308 -3.06 8.79 -2.80
CA THR A 308 -2.94 10.17 -3.29
C THR A 308 -3.79 11.17 -2.54
N MET A 309 -3.33 12.43 -2.59
CA MET A 309 -4.09 13.63 -2.21
C MET A 309 -4.67 13.59 -0.79
N ASP A 310 -3.92 13.00 0.14
CA ASP A 310 -4.28 12.88 1.55
C ASP A 310 -3.28 13.61 2.47
N HIS A 311 -3.39 13.36 3.78
CA HIS A 311 -2.54 14.03 4.78
C HIS A 311 -1.05 13.66 4.69
N ASP A 312 -0.69 12.61 3.96
CA ASP A 312 0.67 12.12 3.82
C ASP A 312 1.18 12.28 2.38
N HIS A 313 0.31 12.23 1.36
CA HIS A 313 0.72 12.08 -0.04
C HIS A 313 0.37 13.27 -0.93
N ASN A 314 1.10 13.39 -2.05
CA ASN A 314 0.77 14.30 -3.15
C ASN A 314 -0.03 13.55 -4.23
N HIS A 315 0.09 14.00 -5.48
CA HIS A 315 -0.63 13.46 -6.64
C HIS A 315 0.09 12.29 -7.33
N ILE A 316 1.35 12.01 -6.96
CA ILE A 316 2.20 11.01 -7.60
C ILE A 316 1.85 9.62 -7.06
N HIS A 317 1.42 8.72 -7.94
CA HIS A 317 1.06 7.35 -7.57
C HIS A 317 1.35 6.29 -8.61
N THR A 318 1.85 6.67 -9.78
CA THR A 318 2.26 5.73 -10.82
C THR A 318 3.75 5.86 -11.09
N ARG A 319 4.36 4.77 -11.55
CA ARG A 319 5.76 4.74 -11.99
C ARG A 319 6.02 5.79 -13.07
N GLU A 320 5.09 5.97 -14.00
CA GLU A 320 5.20 6.91 -15.11
C GLU A 320 5.27 8.36 -14.59
N GLN A 321 4.34 8.76 -13.72
CA GLN A 321 4.39 10.07 -13.05
C GLN A 321 5.69 10.24 -12.25
N PHE A 322 6.11 9.19 -11.54
CA PHE A 322 7.28 9.23 -10.68
C PHE A 322 8.59 9.45 -11.47
N LYS A 323 8.71 8.84 -12.66
CA LYS A 323 9.87 9.06 -13.55
C LYS A 323 10.02 10.51 -14.00
N GLU A 324 8.90 11.21 -14.20
CA GLU A 324 8.90 12.64 -14.57
C GLU A 324 9.14 13.53 -13.35
N TYR A 325 8.50 13.21 -12.24
CA TYR A 325 8.52 14.00 -11.01
C TYR A 325 9.88 14.01 -10.30
N ASP A 326 10.48 12.82 -10.12
CA ASP A 326 11.75 12.65 -9.41
C ASP A 326 12.69 11.70 -10.19
N PRO A 327 13.28 12.18 -11.30
CA PRO A 327 14.01 11.32 -12.23
C PRO A 327 15.28 10.69 -11.61
N MET A 328 15.94 11.36 -10.66
CA MET A 328 17.11 10.79 -9.99
C MET A 328 16.71 9.61 -9.12
N PHE A 329 15.61 9.73 -8.39
CA PHE A 329 15.12 8.66 -7.55
C PHE A 329 14.52 7.52 -8.36
N ALA A 330 13.77 7.84 -9.41
CA ALA A 330 13.25 6.87 -10.37
C ALA A 330 14.38 6.05 -11.03
N ALA A 331 15.52 6.68 -11.35
CA ALA A 331 16.69 5.98 -11.88
C ALA A 331 17.29 4.99 -10.85
N LEU A 332 17.35 5.34 -9.57
CA LEU A 332 17.76 4.43 -8.51
C LEU A 332 16.76 3.27 -8.36
N CYS A 333 15.46 3.56 -8.39
CA CYS A 333 14.41 2.55 -8.35
C CYS A 333 14.54 1.56 -9.51
N LYS A 334 14.78 2.05 -10.73
CA LYS A 334 15.06 1.21 -11.91
C LYS A 334 16.30 0.33 -11.73
N GLU A 335 17.38 0.85 -11.17
CA GLU A 335 18.59 0.05 -10.91
C GLU A 335 18.32 -1.09 -9.91
N VAL A 336 17.48 -0.83 -8.90
CA VAL A 336 17.19 -1.80 -7.84
C VAL A 336 16.11 -2.81 -8.24
N MET A 337 15.05 -2.37 -8.91
CA MET A 337 13.81 -3.14 -9.15
C MET A 337 13.57 -3.45 -10.64
N GLY A 338 14.45 -3.01 -11.53
CA GLY A 338 14.27 -3.15 -12.96
C GLY A 338 13.03 -2.42 -13.51
N GLU A 339 12.65 -2.78 -14.73
CA GLU A 339 11.51 -2.21 -15.47
C GLU A 339 10.45 -3.26 -15.79
N SER A 340 10.24 -4.22 -14.88
CA SER A 340 9.20 -5.23 -15.02
C SER A 340 7.83 -4.59 -15.30
N ALA A 341 7.03 -5.22 -16.15
CA ALA A 341 5.65 -4.81 -16.41
C ALA A 341 4.73 -5.05 -15.21
N TRP A 342 5.17 -5.85 -14.22
CA TRP A 342 4.37 -6.11 -13.03
C TRP A 342 4.10 -4.82 -12.25
N ARG A 343 2.85 -4.65 -11.84
CA ARG A 343 2.33 -3.63 -10.94
C ARG A 343 1.49 -4.30 -9.88
N PHE A 344 1.35 -3.65 -8.74
CA PHE A 344 0.43 -4.12 -7.74
C PHE A 344 -1.00 -4.09 -8.29
N VAL A 345 -1.70 -5.19 -8.10
CA VAL A 345 -3.14 -5.29 -8.33
C VAL A 345 -3.75 -5.78 -7.04
N SER A 346 -4.72 -5.03 -6.53
CA SER A 346 -5.39 -5.31 -5.26
C SER A 346 -5.83 -6.78 -5.21
N PRO A 347 -5.63 -7.50 -4.07
CA PRO A 347 -6.14 -8.85 -3.89
C PRO A 347 -7.67 -8.92 -4.06
N ARG A 348 -8.40 -7.81 -3.89
CA ARG A 348 -9.84 -7.74 -4.16
C ARG A 348 -10.18 -7.91 -5.63
N GLU A 349 -9.33 -7.42 -6.54
CA GLU A 349 -9.50 -7.55 -8.00
C GLU A 349 -9.02 -8.91 -8.54
N ARG A 350 -8.16 -9.58 -7.76
CA ARG A 350 -7.67 -10.94 -8.01
C ARG A 350 -8.45 -12.03 -7.26
N ALA A 351 -9.48 -11.65 -6.51
CA ALA A 351 -10.29 -12.58 -5.73
C ALA A 351 -10.82 -13.74 -6.58
N GLY A 352 -10.75 -14.96 -6.01
CA GLY A 352 -11.19 -16.19 -6.68
C GLY A 352 -10.24 -16.71 -7.76
N LYS A 353 -9.15 -16.01 -8.09
CA LYS A 353 -8.19 -16.40 -9.14
C LYS A 353 -6.91 -16.97 -8.53
N GLU A 354 -6.28 -17.90 -9.24
CA GLU A 354 -4.93 -18.42 -8.92
C GLU A 354 -4.73 -18.79 -7.44
N HIS A 355 -3.77 -18.16 -6.74
CA HIS A 355 -3.47 -18.40 -5.32
C HIS A 355 -4.53 -17.84 -4.36
N LEU A 356 -5.46 -17.03 -4.87
CA LEU A 356 -6.65 -16.54 -4.18
C LEU A 356 -7.93 -17.32 -4.55
N ARG A 357 -7.83 -18.48 -5.19
CA ARG A 357 -9.00 -19.35 -5.43
C ARG A 357 -9.74 -19.66 -4.13
N GLY A 358 -11.04 -19.33 -4.07
CA GLY A 358 -11.88 -19.49 -2.89
C GLY A 358 -11.93 -18.27 -1.96
N PHE A 359 -11.08 -17.25 -2.19
CA PHE A 359 -11.17 -15.97 -1.48
C PHE A 359 -12.34 -15.15 -2.01
N ASP A 360 -13.20 -14.68 -1.10
CA ASP A 360 -14.32 -13.79 -1.40
C ASP A 360 -14.24 -12.55 -0.48
N PRO A 361 -13.87 -11.37 -0.99
CA PRO A 361 -13.80 -10.13 -0.24
C PRO A 361 -15.09 -9.72 0.45
N LYS A 362 -16.26 -10.25 0.03
CA LYS A 362 -17.55 -9.95 0.67
C LYS A 362 -17.81 -10.78 1.93
N LYS A 363 -17.03 -11.84 2.14
CA LYS A 363 -17.16 -12.76 3.28
C LYS A 363 -16.07 -12.55 4.34
N THR A 364 -15.19 -11.59 4.14
CA THR A 364 -14.14 -11.27 5.12
C THR A 364 -14.75 -10.57 6.34
N PRO A 365 -14.12 -10.69 7.51
CA PRO A 365 -14.43 -9.82 8.65
C PRO A 365 -14.34 -8.33 8.27
N LYS A 366 -15.03 -7.49 9.04
CA LYS A 366 -14.86 -6.04 9.00
C LYS A 366 -14.00 -5.60 10.15
N VAL A 367 -13.03 -4.74 9.86
CA VAL A 367 -12.19 -4.07 10.85
C VAL A 367 -12.97 -2.92 11.44
N GLU A 368 -13.29 -3.03 12.73
CA GLU A 368 -13.95 -1.99 13.49
C GLU A 368 -12.99 -1.41 14.52
N GLN A 369 -12.99 -0.09 14.64
CA GLN A 369 -12.19 0.61 15.64
C GLN A 369 -13.04 0.84 16.90
N LEU A 370 -12.42 0.65 18.07
CA LEU A 370 -13.00 1.03 19.35
C LEU A 370 -13.27 2.54 19.39
N GLU A 371 -14.32 2.97 20.10
CA GLU A 371 -14.71 4.38 20.12
C GLU A 371 -13.62 5.30 20.68
N HIS A 372 -12.88 4.85 21.71
CA HIS A 372 -11.76 5.63 22.25
C HIS A 372 -10.59 5.72 21.25
N ILE A 373 -10.37 4.71 20.41
CA ILE A 373 -9.38 4.74 19.32
C ILE A 373 -9.80 5.74 18.24
N LYS A 374 -11.07 5.73 17.81
CA LYS A 374 -11.59 6.74 16.86
C LYS A 374 -11.40 8.16 17.41
N LYS A 375 -11.67 8.36 18.69
CA LYS A 375 -11.46 9.64 19.37
C LYS A 375 -9.97 10.02 19.36
N ALA A 376 -9.09 9.13 19.79
CA ALA A 376 -7.65 9.37 19.82
C ALA A 376 -7.08 9.68 18.42
N ALA A 377 -7.55 9.01 17.37
CA ALA A 377 -7.17 9.28 16.00
C ALA A 377 -7.60 10.69 15.55
N ASN A 378 -8.84 11.09 15.84
CA ASN A 378 -9.34 12.43 15.56
C ASN A 378 -8.56 13.51 16.33
N ASP A 379 -8.28 13.29 17.62
CA ASP A 379 -7.51 14.21 18.47
C ASP A 379 -6.07 14.38 17.93
N TYR A 380 -5.43 13.29 17.49
CA TYR A 380 -4.11 13.33 16.85
C TYR A 380 -4.11 14.22 15.60
N TYR A 381 -5.10 14.06 14.71
CA TYR A 381 -5.16 14.86 13.48
C TYR A 381 -5.49 16.33 13.74
N ASP A 382 -6.37 16.64 14.69
CA ASP A 382 -6.62 18.02 15.09
C ASP A 382 -5.33 18.69 15.60
N GLY A 383 -4.53 17.98 16.39
CA GLY A 383 -3.22 18.43 16.83
C GLY A 383 -2.24 18.66 15.67
N TYR A 384 -2.16 17.70 14.73
CA TYR A 384 -1.31 17.79 13.55
C TYR A 384 -1.63 19.02 12.68
N TRP A 385 -2.93 19.31 12.47
CA TRP A 385 -3.38 20.41 11.61
C TRP A 385 -3.48 21.76 12.34
N LYS A 386 -3.26 21.81 13.66
CA LYS A 386 -3.44 23.03 14.47
C LYS A 386 -2.73 24.25 13.91
N SER A 387 -1.48 24.13 13.46
CA SER A 387 -0.70 25.24 12.93
C SER A 387 -1.16 25.73 11.55
N PHE A 388 -1.88 24.89 10.78
CA PHE A 388 -2.36 25.23 9.44
C PHE A 388 -3.54 26.20 9.46
N TRP A 389 -4.29 26.28 10.56
CA TRP A 389 -5.34 27.29 10.74
C TRP A 389 -4.83 28.73 10.60
N LYS A 390 -3.54 28.98 10.87
CA LYS A 390 -2.91 30.27 10.61
C LYS A 390 -3.02 30.70 9.14
N ARG A 391 -2.98 29.75 8.19
CA ARG A 391 -3.14 30.04 6.74
C ARG A 391 -4.53 30.61 6.45
N LEU A 392 -5.56 29.99 7.04
CA LEU A 392 -6.95 30.44 6.90
C LEU A 392 -7.19 31.77 7.62
N ALA A 393 -6.59 31.97 8.79
CA ALA A 393 -6.64 33.24 9.52
C ALA A 393 -6.06 34.39 8.68
N LEU A 394 -4.88 34.19 8.08
CA LEU A 394 -4.26 35.18 7.19
C LEU A 394 -5.12 35.49 5.96
N LYS A 395 -5.81 34.48 5.41
CA LYS A 395 -6.69 34.63 4.25
C LYS A 395 -7.97 35.43 4.57
N HIS A 396 -8.61 35.14 5.69
CA HIS A 396 -9.98 35.64 5.98
C HIS A 396 -10.07 36.76 7.01
N LEU A 397 -9.03 36.91 7.84
CA LEU A 397 -8.91 37.93 8.89
C LEU A 397 -7.50 38.55 8.83
N PRO A 398 -7.11 39.20 7.71
CA PRO A 398 -5.80 39.80 7.57
C PRO A 398 -5.58 40.90 8.63
N PRO A 399 -4.35 41.09 9.13
CA PRO A 399 -4.04 42.19 10.04
C PRO A 399 -4.43 43.54 9.41
N THR A 400 -5.07 44.42 10.17
CA THR A 400 -5.41 45.77 9.71
C THR A 400 -4.14 46.52 9.33
N GLY A 401 -3.96 46.83 8.03
CA GLY A 401 -2.83 47.63 7.52
C GLY A 401 -1.97 46.99 6.41
N ALA A 402 -2.26 45.76 5.97
CA ALA A 402 -1.63 45.16 4.79
C ALA A 402 -2.48 45.43 3.54
N GLY A 403 -2.30 46.61 2.93
CA GLY A 403 -2.83 46.99 1.62
C GLY A 403 -1.70 47.30 0.67
#